data_AF-A0A6B1IR41-F1
#
_entry.id   AF-A0A6B1IR41-F1
#
_cell.length_a   1.000
_cell.length_b   1.000
_cell.length_c   1.000
_cell.angle_alpha   90.00
_cell.angle_beta   90.00
_cell.angle_gamma   90.00
#
_symmetry.space_group_name_H-M   'P 1'
#
loop_
_entity.id
_entity.type
_entity.pdbx_description
1 polymer ?
#
loop_
_entity_poly.entity_id
_entity_poly.type
_entity_poly.pdbx_seq_one_letter_code
_entity_poly.pdbx_strand_id
1 'polypeptide(L)' 'MSDDPRLIAATDARDLSSCEVCGASIEPDPPDGFTRYARQVAGYLDHFAEAHPDHPILDAPEGYL' A
#
# COMPACT_ATOMS: atom_id res chain seq x y z
N MET A 1 -0.40 -1.70 -34.22
CA MET A 1 0.11 -0.64 -33.34
C MET A 1 -0.39 -0.95 -31.94
N SER A 2 0.56 -1.30 -31.07
CA SER A 2 0.51 -1.38 -29.61
C SER A 2 -0.71 -2.01 -28.93
N ASP A 3 -0.73 -3.35 -28.90
CA ASP A 3 -1.36 -4.08 -27.79
C ASP A 3 -0.30 -4.13 -26.69
N ASP A 4 -0.35 -3.15 -25.79
CA ASP A 4 0.51 -3.10 -24.61
C ASP A 4 0.10 -4.27 -23.70
N PRO A 5 1.00 -5.22 -23.41
CA PRO A 5 0.66 -6.36 -22.58
C PRO A 5 0.42 -5.84 -21.18
N ARG A 6 -0.86 -5.58 -20.87
CA ARG A 6 -1.38 -5.41 -19.53
C ARG A 6 -0.71 -6.45 -18.66
N LEU A 7 0.20 -5.96 -17.83
CA LEU A 7 1.05 -6.70 -16.93
C LEU A 7 0.16 -7.38 -15.89
N ILE A 8 -0.43 -8.51 -16.26
CA ILE A 8 -1.13 -9.41 -15.34
C ILE A 8 -0.03 -10.27 -14.71
N ALA A 9 0.66 -9.71 -13.71
CA ALA A 9 1.60 -10.45 -12.87
C ALA A 9 1.81 -9.77 -11.50
N ALA A 10 0.71 -9.48 -10.80
CA ALA A 10 0.67 -9.30 -9.35
C ALA A 10 -0.76 -9.57 -8.88
N THR A 11 -1.24 -10.80 -9.06
CA THR A 11 -2.49 -11.24 -8.44
C THR A 11 -2.33 -11.18 -6.92
N ASP A 12 -3.07 -10.26 -6.31
CA ASP A 12 -3.36 -10.08 -4.87
C ASP A 12 -2.39 -9.27 -3.98
N ALA A 13 -1.34 -8.64 -4.52
CA ALA A 13 -0.70 -7.56 -3.76
C ALA A 13 -1.63 -6.34 -3.82
N ARG A 14 -2.44 -6.12 -2.78
CA ARG A 14 -3.29 -4.93 -2.61
C ARG A 14 -2.50 -3.68 -3.03
N ASP A 15 -3.14 -2.79 -3.80
CA ASP A 15 -2.50 -1.54 -4.21
C ASP A 15 -2.33 -0.64 -2.97
N LEU A 16 -1.14 -0.68 -2.37
CA LEU A 16 -0.80 0.11 -1.18
C LEU A 16 -0.41 1.56 -1.53
N SER A 17 -0.49 1.93 -2.81
CA SER A 17 -0.23 3.29 -3.28
C SER A 17 -1.42 4.22 -3.09
N SER A 18 -2.58 3.70 -2.68
CA SER A 18 -3.79 4.49 -2.45
C SER A 18 -4.57 3.96 -1.25
N CYS A 19 -5.02 4.86 -0.38
CA CYS A 19 -5.88 4.51 0.74
C CYS A 19 -7.25 4.02 0.24
N GLU A 20 -7.69 2.84 0.68
CA GLU A 20 -8.99 2.27 0.26
C GLU A 20 -10.19 2.99 0.89
N VAL A 21 -9.97 3.75 1.97
CA VAL A 21 -11.03 4.45 2.71
C VAL A 21 -11.27 5.85 2.14
N CYS A 22 -10.21 6.64 1.95
CA CYS A 22 -10.33 8.04 1.52
C CYS A 22 -9.77 8.32 0.11
N GLY A 23 -9.12 7.36 -0.53
CA GLY A 23 -8.52 7.52 -1.86
C GLY A 23 -7.25 8.36 -1.89
N ALA A 24 -6.67 8.70 -0.73
CA ALA A 24 -5.42 9.45 -0.67
C ALA A 24 -4.27 8.66 -1.30
N SER A 25 -3.45 9.33 -2.11
CA SER A 25 -2.21 8.74 -2.63
C SER A 25 -1.17 8.58 -1.53
N ILE A 26 -0.56 7.41 -1.45
CA ILE A 26 0.45 7.06 -0.45
C ILE A 26 1.76 6.81 -1.18
N GLU A 27 2.73 7.70 -0.96
CA GLU A 27 4.06 7.57 -1.53
C GLU A 27 4.96 6.76 -0.59
N PRO A 28 5.74 5.80 -1.11
CA PRO A 28 6.69 5.06 -0.29
C PRO A 28 7.84 5.97 0.15
N ASP A 29 8.32 5.72 1.35
CA ASP A 29 9.47 6.43 1.92
C ASP A 29 10.75 6.30 1.03
N PRO A 30 11.71 7.24 1.11
CA PRO A 30 13.02 7.11 0.49
C PRO A 30 13.73 5.75 0.72
N PRO A 31 14.74 5.43 -0.11
CA PRO A 31 15.40 4.14 -0.05
C PRO A 31 16.30 3.99 1.18
N ASP A 32 15.75 3.36 2.23
CA ASP A 32 16.44 3.10 3.50
C ASP A 32 17.01 1.67 3.62
N GLY A 33 17.38 1.06 2.49
CA GLY A 33 17.91 -0.32 2.45
C GLY A 33 16.86 -1.43 2.56
N PHE A 34 15.60 -1.08 2.82
CA PHE A 34 14.46 -1.99 2.74
C PHE A 34 13.89 -2.09 1.31
N THR A 35 13.16 -3.18 1.05
CA THR A 35 12.46 -3.36 -0.23
C THR A 35 11.42 -2.25 -0.43
N ARG A 36 11.07 -1.94 -1.69
CA ARG A 36 10.03 -0.95 -2.00
C ARG A 36 8.70 -1.31 -1.33
N TYR A 37 8.35 -2.59 -1.30
CA TYR A 37 7.11 -3.07 -0.68
C TYR A 37 7.07 -2.79 0.82
N ALA A 38 8.15 -3.07 1.56
CA ALA A 38 8.19 -2.80 3.00
C ALA A 38 8.00 -1.30 3.32
N ARG A 39 8.59 -0.42 2.52
CA ARG A 39 8.41 1.04 2.65
C ARG A 39 7.00 1.49 2.30
N GLN A 40 6.38 0.81 1.34
CA GLN A 40 5.00 1.09 0.94
C GLN A 40 4.00 0.63 2.02
N VAL A 41 4.22 -0.54 2.63
CA VAL A 41 3.48 -1.00 3.81
C VAL A 41 3.64 -0.01 4.97
N ALA A 42 4.85 0.47 5.24
CA ALA A 42 5.10 1.43 6.30
C ALA A 42 4.31 2.73 6.08
N GLY A 43 4.42 3.35 4.90
CA GLY A 43 3.66 4.55 4.57
C GLY A 43 2.14 4.32 4.57
N TYR A 44 1.69 3.12 4.19
CA TYR A 44 0.29 2.76 4.26
C TYR A 44 -0.21 2.72 5.70
N LEU A 45 0.47 1.99 6.58
CA LEU A 45 0.07 1.89 7.99
C LEU A 45 0.18 3.23 8.72
N ASP A 46 1.18 4.06 8.39
CA ASP A 46 1.35 5.40 8.94
C ASP A 46 0.15 6.30 8.58
N HIS A 47 -0.26 6.31 7.31
CA HIS A 47 -1.46 7.04 6.88
C HIS A 47 -2.72 6.58 7.63
N PHE A 48 -2.90 5.27 7.82
CA PHE A 48 -4.03 4.76 8.60
C PHE A 48 -3.95 5.18 10.07
N ALA A 49 -2.77 5.17 10.69
CA ALA A 49 -2.61 5.60 12.08
C ALA A 49 -2.99 7.08 12.28
N GLU A 50 -2.71 7.94 11.29
CA GLU A 50 -3.06 9.36 11.36
C GLU A 50 -4.50 9.67 10.93
N ALA A 51 -4.95 9.12 9.80
CA ALA A 51 -6.22 9.49 9.17
C ALA A 51 -7.38 8.55 9.55
N HIS A 52 -7.08 7.31 9.93
CA HIS A 52 -8.06 6.25 10.19
C HIS A 52 -7.67 5.42 11.43
N PRO A 53 -7.52 6.04 12.62
CA PRO A 53 -6.99 5.36 13.81
C PRO A 53 -7.87 4.22 14.33
N ASP A 54 -9.16 4.22 13.99
CA ASP A 54 -10.10 3.14 14.32
C ASP A 54 -10.14 2.02 13.26
N HIS A 55 -9.29 2.06 12.23
CA HIS A 55 -9.32 1.05 11.18
C HIS A 55 -8.68 -0.28 11.66
N PRO A 56 -9.34 -1.42 11.42
CA PRO A 56 -8.89 -2.73 11.92
C PRO A 56 -7.53 -3.18 11.38
N ILE A 57 -7.04 -2.55 10.30
CA ILE A 57 -5.70 -2.84 9.77
C ILE A 57 -4.57 -2.52 10.76
N LEU A 58 -4.79 -1.55 11.66
CA LEU A 58 -3.78 -1.17 12.65
C LEU A 58 -3.64 -2.19 13.77
N ASP A 59 -4.70 -2.97 14.04
CA ASP A 59 -4.72 -4.06 15.01
C ASP A 59 -4.23 -5.38 14.42
N ALA A 60 -4.61 -5.69 13.17
CA ALA A 60 -4.32 -6.97 12.53
C ALA A 60 -3.85 -6.80 11.08
N PRO A 61 -2.68 -6.17 10.82
CA PRO A 61 -2.21 -5.89 9.47
C PRO A 61 -1.98 -7.16 8.65
N GLU A 62 -1.59 -8.26 9.29
CA GLU A 62 -1.37 -9.58 8.68
C GLU A 62 -2.63 -10.22 8.05
N GLY A 63 -3.83 -9.77 8.43
CA GLY A 63 -5.09 -10.19 7.82
C GLY A 63 -5.52 -9.34 6.61
N TYR A 64 -4.78 -8.27 6.33
CA TYR A 64 -5.15 -7.26 5.33
C TYR A 64 -4.09 -7.07 4.23
N LEU A 65 -2.82 -7.40 4.49
CA LEU A 65 -1.66 -7.18 3.63
C LEU A 65 -1.05 -8.50 3.13
#